data_AF-A0A7R9F453-F1
#
_entry.id   AF-A0A7R9F453-F1
#
_cell.length_a   1.000
_cell.length_b   1.000
_cell.length_c   1.000
_cell.angle_alpha   90.00
_cell.angle_beta   90.00
_cell.angle_gamma   90.00
#
_symmetry.space_group_name_H-M   'P 1'
#
loop_
_entity.id
_entity.type
_entity.pdbx_description
1 polymer ?
#
loop_
_entity_poly.entity_id
_entity_poly.type
_entity_poly.pdbx_seq_one_letter_code
_entity_poly.pdbx_strand_id
1 'polypeptide(L)'
;MVWIHGGAFTSGSGDTTWYGPGYLLDKEILLVTFNYRLGALGFLGLSHPEVSLNNGLKDQRAALRWIQQNIERFGGDPAQITIFGESAGGTSVEYQLISPSTSGLFQRAISQSGSVLSPWAYVDTATAQTRAQQLTQLLGYTPEDNNDIYNFLMEASAENITIQQSSVITERWASDDLAFVPTVEGESESGGEIFLSATPLEMIKAGKFIRLPYITDNISSDTLDQLNNKFERFLPYDLNLTIGTNKSQQVAALVRETYFGNETASMATVENYFLTDSLILEGVHRTVNFRLRYNSPPIFVYQFSYQGRLGLTNFFHYNFTFPGAGHGDDISYLFTSSSNIELQSNSTELTTIDRMVTLWTNFAKARDLGEGLDLTWEPVEESKQTYLDINTDLSVQNLLKLHPERRAVWDLLYSEVDNPVLIISYPLQWPHGLRANLVLDWTAEDGEIGVQSQPGRVHEFAFKESGKPFWKTTLSISDRDVNLYLLIIGSLIYCENSSHLSG
;
A
#
# COMPACT_ATOMS: atom_id res chain seq x y z
N MET A 1 -8.11 1.11 22.90
CA MET A 1 -8.15 0.92 21.44
C MET A 1 -8.75 2.16 20.82
N VAL A 2 -8.13 2.68 19.75
CA VAL A 2 -8.46 3.97 19.14
C VAL A 2 -8.71 3.76 17.66
N TRP A 3 -9.96 3.91 17.24
CA TRP A 3 -10.40 3.71 15.86
C TRP A 3 -10.17 4.94 15.00
N ILE A 4 -9.59 4.73 13.81
CA ILE A 4 -9.49 5.71 12.73
C ILE A 4 -10.35 5.17 11.58
N HIS A 5 -11.45 5.85 11.26
CA HIS A 5 -12.40 5.36 10.26
C HIS A 5 -11.84 5.40 8.83
N GLY A 6 -12.38 4.54 7.96
CA GLY A 6 -12.12 4.53 6.53
C GLY A 6 -12.94 5.59 5.77
N GLY A 7 -13.17 5.33 4.47
CA GLY A 7 -13.93 6.23 3.59
C GLY A 7 -13.06 7.03 2.60
N ALA A 8 -11.96 6.44 2.12
CA ALA A 8 -11.13 6.96 1.03
C ALA A 8 -10.61 8.41 1.23
N PHE A 9 -10.40 8.83 2.49
CA PHE A 9 -10.09 10.21 2.92
C PHE A 9 -11.17 11.27 2.57
N THR A 10 -12.24 10.93 1.86
CA THR A 10 -13.28 11.85 1.38
C THR A 10 -14.59 11.78 2.17
N SER A 11 -14.83 10.67 2.87
CA SER A 11 -16.09 10.34 3.54
C SER A 11 -15.87 9.58 4.86
N GLY A 12 -16.95 9.27 5.57
CA GLY A 12 -16.92 8.53 6.84
C GLY A 12 -17.03 9.41 8.09
N SER A 13 -17.09 8.75 9.24
CA SER A 13 -17.21 9.36 10.57
C SER A 13 -16.78 8.35 11.63
N GLY A 14 -16.47 8.82 12.85
CA GLY A 14 -16.26 7.96 14.02
C GLY A 14 -17.56 7.61 14.76
N ASP A 15 -18.73 7.70 14.13
CA ASP A 15 -20.02 7.54 14.83
C ASP A 15 -20.53 6.09 14.89
N THR A 16 -21.53 5.88 15.75
CA THR A 16 -22.08 4.55 16.08
C THR A 16 -23.03 3.97 15.02
N THR A 17 -23.30 4.67 13.92
CA THR A 17 -24.09 4.15 12.79
C THR A 17 -23.36 2.98 12.15
N TRP A 18 -22.04 3.12 11.99
CA TRP A 18 -21.16 2.11 11.41
C TRP A 18 -20.22 1.49 12.45
N TYR A 19 -19.77 2.27 13.43
CA TYR A 19 -18.76 1.86 14.41
C TYR A 19 -19.35 1.79 15.83
N GLY A 20 -20.55 1.22 15.94
CA GLY A 20 -21.19 0.97 17.23
C GLY A 20 -20.38 -0.04 18.06
N PRO A 21 -20.25 0.19 19.38
CA PRO A 21 -19.20 -0.45 20.17
C PRO A 21 -19.58 -1.84 20.70
N GLY A 22 -20.75 -2.39 20.33
CA GLY A 22 -21.41 -3.46 21.07
C GLY A 22 -20.55 -4.70 21.32
N TYR A 23 -19.93 -5.27 20.29
CA TYR A 23 -19.11 -6.48 20.42
C TYR A 23 -17.79 -6.23 21.17
N LEU A 24 -17.20 -5.04 21.01
CA LEU A 24 -15.91 -4.68 21.64
C LEU A 24 -16.05 -4.39 23.14
N LEU A 25 -17.22 -3.93 23.62
CA LEU A 25 -17.47 -3.64 25.03
C LEU A 25 -17.68 -4.89 25.90
N ASP A 26 -17.88 -6.07 25.31
CA ASP A 26 -17.90 -7.36 26.03
C ASP A 26 -16.50 -7.80 26.50
N LYS A 27 -15.44 -7.10 26.07
CA LYS A 27 -14.06 -7.31 26.54
C LYS A 27 -13.60 -6.10 27.37
N GLU A 28 -12.73 -6.34 28.35
CA GLU A 28 -12.17 -5.27 29.20
C GLU A 28 -11.19 -4.36 28.42
N ILE A 29 -11.72 -3.43 27.63
CA ILE A 29 -10.98 -2.41 26.88
C ILE A 29 -11.73 -1.07 26.93
N LEU A 30 -11.02 0.03 26.72
CA LEU A 30 -11.65 1.27 26.29
C LEU A 30 -11.58 1.38 24.78
N LEU A 31 -12.70 1.76 24.15
CA LEU A 31 -12.78 2.12 22.75
C LEU A 31 -12.94 3.63 22.62
N VAL A 32 -12.14 4.25 21.75
CA VAL A 32 -12.24 5.65 21.38
C VAL A 32 -12.41 5.73 19.87
N THR A 33 -13.42 6.45 19.40
CA THR A 33 -13.62 6.82 18.01
C THR A 33 -13.56 8.34 17.88
N PHE A 34 -13.19 8.87 16.72
CA PHE A 34 -13.14 10.32 16.48
C PHE A 34 -13.27 10.64 14.99
N ASN A 35 -13.50 11.91 14.66
CA ASN A 35 -13.54 12.44 13.29
C ASN A 35 -12.26 13.21 12.98
N TYR A 36 -11.82 13.18 11.73
CA TYR A 36 -10.76 14.05 11.18
C TYR A 36 -11.29 14.79 9.93
N ARG A 37 -10.65 15.87 9.50
CA ARG A 37 -11.07 16.57 8.26
C ARG A 37 -10.84 15.69 7.03
N LEU A 38 -11.80 15.74 6.12
CA LEU A 38 -11.89 14.89 4.91
C LEU A 38 -11.82 15.72 3.64
N GLY A 39 -11.50 15.07 2.53
CA GLY A 39 -11.50 15.64 1.19
C GLY A 39 -10.57 16.85 1.06
N ALA A 40 -10.93 17.80 0.21
CA ALA A 40 -10.22 19.06 0.09
C ALA A 40 -10.05 19.81 1.44
N LEU A 41 -11.02 19.71 2.36
CA LEU A 41 -10.93 20.37 3.68
C LEU A 41 -9.85 19.76 4.60
N GLY A 42 -9.49 18.49 4.38
CA GLY A 42 -8.44 17.77 5.11
C GLY A 42 -7.11 17.64 4.36
N PHE A 43 -7.14 17.69 3.03
CA PHE A 43 -6.03 17.25 2.16
C PHE A 43 -5.79 18.16 0.94
N LEU A 44 -6.17 19.45 1.01
CA LEU A 44 -5.79 20.44 0.00
C LEU A 44 -4.24 20.53 -0.09
N GLY A 45 -3.69 20.24 -1.26
CA GLY A 45 -2.29 20.48 -1.58
C GLY A 45 -2.10 21.88 -2.15
N LEU A 46 -1.71 22.86 -1.34
CA LEU A 46 -1.41 24.21 -1.83
C LEU A 46 -0.13 24.75 -1.20
N SER A 47 0.81 25.21 -2.04
CA SER A 47 2.01 25.90 -1.56
C SER A 47 1.66 27.37 -1.28
N HIS A 48 1.19 27.63 -0.05
CA HIS A 48 0.84 28.96 0.45
C HIS A 48 1.18 29.04 1.95
N PRO A 49 1.76 30.13 2.48
CA PRO A 49 2.28 30.17 3.86
C PRO A 49 1.25 29.84 4.96
N GLU A 50 0.00 30.24 4.76
CA GLU A 50 -1.12 29.97 5.68
C GLU A 50 -1.74 28.56 5.53
N VAL A 51 -1.33 27.77 4.52
CA VAL A 51 -1.90 26.43 4.27
C VAL A 51 -0.98 25.34 4.81
N SER A 52 -1.39 24.74 5.93
CA SER A 52 -0.84 23.48 6.42
C SER A 52 -1.37 22.31 5.58
N LEU A 53 -0.48 21.55 4.93
CA LEU A 53 -0.82 20.29 4.24
C LEU A 53 -1.17 19.17 5.24
N ASN A 54 -1.75 18.06 4.76
CA ASN A 54 -2.03 16.85 5.56
C ASN A 54 -2.88 17.12 6.82
N ASN A 55 -3.79 18.09 6.75
CA ASN A 55 -4.62 18.51 7.87
C ASN A 55 -5.43 17.37 8.49
N GLY A 56 -5.97 16.44 7.71
CA GLY A 56 -6.66 15.25 8.24
C GLY A 56 -5.74 14.35 9.09
N LEU A 57 -4.50 14.09 8.66
CA LEU A 57 -3.51 13.32 9.45
C LEU A 57 -3.04 14.10 10.69
N LYS A 58 -2.97 15.43 10.61
CA LYS A 58 -2.64 16.31 11.74
C LYS A 58 -3.78 16.39 12.77
N ASP A 59 -5.04 16.31 12.33
CA ASP A 59 -6.20 16.18 13.23
C ASP A 59 -6.16 14.84 13.98
N GLN A 60 -5.84 13.74 13.28
CA GLN A 60 -5.61 12.43 13.92
C GLN A 60 -4.46 12.49 14.94
N ARG A 61 -3.33 13.12 14.61
CA ARG A 61 -2.22 13.36 15.55
C ARG A 61 -2.67 14.17 16.78
N ALA A 62 -3.51 15.19 16.59
CA ALA A 62 -4.06 15.99 17.67
C ALA A 62 -5.00 15.17 18.56
N ALA A 63 -5.85 14.32 17.98
CA ALA A 63 -6.69 13.38 18.71
C ALA A 63 -5.85 12.38 19.52
N LEU A 64 -4.79 11.80 18.93
CA LEU A 64 -3.88 10.89 19.63
C LEU A 64 -3.15 11.58 20.80
N ARG A 65 -2.73 12.84 20.64
CA ARG A 65 -2.18 13.65 21.75
C ARG A 65 -3.20 13.89 22.84
N TRP A 66 -4.45 14.20 22.48
CA TRP A 66 -5.53 14.36 23.46
C TRP A 66 -5.79 13.06 24.23
N ILE A 67 -5.85 11.91 23.53
CA ILE A 67 -6.06 10.60 24.13
C ILE A 67 -4.92 10.27 25.11
N GLN A 68 -3.66 10.42 24.68
CA GLN A 68 -2.50 10.17 25.53
C GLN A 68 -2.52 11.00 26.83
N GLN A 69 -2.99 12.25 26.77
CA GLN A 69 -3.07 13.16 27.92
C GLN A 69 -4.29 12.97 28.81
N ASN A 70 -5.37 12.33 28.34
CA ASN A 70 -6.66 12.32 29.02
C ASN A 70 -7.23 10.92 29.32
N ILE A 71 -6.78 9.84 28.64
CA ILE A 71 -7.43 8.52 28.70
C ILE A 71 -7.44 7.89 30.11
N GLU A 72 -6.46 8.23 30.96
CA GLU A 72 -6.41 7.84 32.37
C GLU A 72 -7.67 8.27 33.14
N ARG A 73 -8.24 9.43 32.81
CA ARG A 73 -9.46 9.96 33.44
C ARG A 73 -10.72 9.15 33.11
N PHE A 74 -10.65 8.31 32.07
CA PHE A 74 -11.70 7.39 31.64
C PHE A 74 -11.41 5.94 32.09
N GLY A 75 -10.33 5.71 32.85
CA GLY A 75 -9.91 4.39 33.33
C GLY A 75 -8.99 3.63 32.37
N GLY A 76 -8.42 4.29 31.35
CA GLY A 76 -7.49 3.67 30.40
C GLY A 76 -6.02 3.89 30.75
N ASP A 77 -5.14 3.09 30.15
CA ASP A 77 -3.69 3.20 30.33
C ASP A 77 -3.06 3.91 29.11
N PRO A 78 -2.45 5.12 29.28
CA PRO A 78 -1.78 5.83 28.19
C PRO A 78 -0.51 5.11 27.68
N ALA A 79 0.02 4.12 28.40
CA ALA A 79 1.09 3.24 27.96
C ALA A 79 0.60 1.99 27.21
N GLN A 80 -0.71 1.81 27.03
CA GLN A 80 -1.31 0.68 26.30
C GLN A 80 -2.35 1.14 25.25
N ILE A 81 -2.04 2.23 24.55
CA ILE A 81 -2.82 2.72 23.42
C ILE A 81 -2.52 1.85 22.19
N THR A 82 -3.58 1.24 21.66
CA THR A 82 -3.61 0.56 20.37
C THR A 82 -4.44 1.40 19.41
N ILE A 83 -3.85 1.91 18.33
CA ILE A 83 -4.61 2.46 17.20
C ILE A 83 -5.09 1.33 16.29
N PHE A 84 -6.16 1.52 15.54
CA PHE A 84 -6.59 0.61 14.48
C PHE A 84 -7.52 1.34 13.53
N GLY A 85 -7.59 0.91 12.28
CA GLY A 85 -8.38 1.58 11.27
C GLY A 85 -8.46 0.76 10.00
N GLU A 86 -9.49 1.01 9.18
CA GLU A 86 -9.76 0.27 7.95
C GLU A 86 -9.76 1.16 6.70
N SER A 87 -9.37 0.63 5.55
CA SER A 87 -9.30 1.37 4.29
C SER A 87 -8.34 2.56 4.42
N ALA A 88 -8.77 3.78 4.06
CA ALA A 88 -8.04 5.01 4.35
C ALA A 88 -7.70 5.22 5.84
N GLY A 89 -8.43 4.58 6.76
CA GLY A 89 -8.14 4.52 8.20
C GLY A 89 -6.97 3.59 8.54
N GLY A 90 -6.78 2.50 7.79
CA GLY A 90 -5.59 1.64 7.91
C GLY A 90 -4.36 2.31 7.33
N THR A 91 -4.50 2.92 6.14
CA THR A 91 -3.46 3.78 5.57
C THR A 91 -3.14 4.95 6.51
N SER A 92 -4.14 5.53 7.17
CA SER A 92 -3.94 6.52 8.23
C SER A 92 -3.14 5.96 9.41
N VAL A 93 -3.47 4.75 9.88
CA VAL A 93 -2.68 4.05 10.90
C VAL A 93 -1.22 3.94 10.46
N GLU A 94 -0.93 3.51 9.24
CA GLU A 94 0.44 3.46 8.71
C GLU A 94 1.10 4.84 8.60
N TYR A 95 0.38 5.89 8.23
CA TYR A 95 0.86 7.27 8.30
C TYR A 95 1.24 7.70 9.73
N GLN A 96 0.43 7.33 10.73
CA GLN A 96 0.77 7.53 12.13
C GLN A 96 1.95 6.65 12.59
N LEU A 97 2.24 5.52 11.92
CA LEU A 97 3.41 4.67 12.20
C LEU A 97 4.72 5.26 11.68
N ILE A 98 4.72 5.88 10.49
CA ILE A 98 5.94 6.39 9.82
C ILE A 98 6.27 7.85 10.19
N SER A 99 5.32 8.63 10.71
CA SER A 99 5.58 10.01 11.11
C SER A 99 6.43 10.08 12.40
N PRO A 100 7.55 10.83 12.45
CA PRO A 100 8.28 11.05 13.70
C PRO A 100 7.46 11.84 14.74
N SER A 101 6.51 12.66 14.29
CA SER A 101 5.69 13.57 15.11
C SER A 101 4.66 12.88 16.01
N THR A 102 4.42 11.59 15.77
CA THR A 102 3.48 10.73 16.49
C THR A 102 4.20 9.77 17.44
N SER A 103 5.53 9.85 17.52
CA SER A 103 6.35 8.93 18.29
C SER A 103 5.97 8.92 19.77
N GLY A 104 5.72 7.73 20.32
CA GLY A 104 5.32 7.52 21.71
C GLY A 104 3.85 7.81 22.04
N LEU A 105 3.02 8.24 21.08
CA LEU A 105 1.58 8.46 21.32
C LEU A 105 0.77 7.15 21.43
N PHE A 106 1.31 6.06 20.90
CA PHE A 106 0.69 4.73 20.96
C PHE A 106 1.76 3.64 20.91
N GLN A 107 1.39 2.45 21.35
CA GLN A 107 2.29 1.30 21.46
C GLN A 107 1.90 0.17 20.51
N ARG A 108 0.64 0.14 20.07
CA ARG A 108 0.11 -0.87 19.13
C ARG A 108 -0.75 -0.27 18.03
N ALA A 109 -0.88 -1.01 16.93
CA ALA A 109 -1.56 -0.61 15.71
C ALA A 109 -2.07 -1.85 14.98
N ILE A 110 -3.19 -1.73 14.30
CA ILE A 110 -3.68 -2.74 13.36
C ILE A 110 -4.09 -1.97 12.11
N SER A 111 -3.36 -2.16 11.00
CA SER A 111 -3.80 -1.60 9.72
C SER A 111 -4.74 -2.59 9.04
N GLN A 112 -5.98 -2.18 8.81
CA GLN A 112 -6.95 -2.95 8.04
C GLN A 112 -7.17 -2.21 6.70
N SER A 113 -7.24 -2.95 5.62
CA SER A 113 -7.38 -2.49 4.24
C SER A 113 -6.64 -1.26 3.73
N GLY A 114 -5.45 -0.95 4.25
CA GLY A 114 -4.71 0.23 3.78
C GLY A 114 -3.22 0.21 4.05
N SER A 115 -2.44 0.48 3.00
CA SER A 115 -0.99 0.67 3.05
C SER A 115 -0.62 2.08 2.58
N VAL A 116 0.43 2.68 3.17
CA VAL A 116 1.02 3.93 2.62
C VAL A 116 1.79 3.72 1.31
N LEU A 117 2.00 2.47 0.90
CA LEU A 117 2.55 2.07 -0.40
C LEU A 117 1.48 1.56 -1.38
N SER A 118 0.20 1.67 -1.02
CA SER A 118 -0.89 1.56 -2.01
C SER A 118 -0.89 2.79 -2.93
N PRO A 119 -1.15 2.65 -4.25
CA PRO A 119 -1.04 3.77 -5.18
C PRO A 119 -1.96 4.94 -4.81
N TRP A 120 -3.19 4.67 -4.39
CA TRP A 120 -4.18 5.68 -4.01
C TRP A 120 -3.86 6.45 -2.71
N ALA A 121 -2.82 6.04 -1.96
CA ALA A 121 -2.55 6.55 -0.61
C ALA A 121 -1.81 7.89 -0.54
N TYR A 122 -1.26 8.36 -1.67
CA TYR A 122 -0.31 9.46 -1.75
C TYR A 122 -0.43 10.17 -3.11
N VAL A 123 -0.04 11.44 -3.20
CA VAL A 123 0.35 12.11 -4.46
C VAL A 123 1.51 13.08 -4.25
N ASP A 124 2.28 13.36 -5.29
CA ASP A 124 3.30 14.41 -5.25
C ASP A 124 2.70 15.82 -5.15
N THR A 125 3.52 16.76 -4.70
CA THR A 125 3.08 18.13 -4.38
C THR A 125 2.64 18.93 -5.62
N ALA A 126 3.15 18.63 -6.82
CA ALA A 126 2.74 19.32 -8.05
C ALA A 126 1.38 18.82 -8.55
N THR A 127 1.14 17.51 -8.47
CA THR A 127 -0.19 16.91 -8.69
C THR A 127 -1.21 17.48 -7.70
N ALA A 128 -0.86 17.58 -6.41
CA ALA A 128 -1.73 18.12 -5.39
C ALA A 128 -2.10 19.61 -5.63
N GLN A 129 -1.14 20.44 -6.05
CA GLN A 129 -1.39 21.84 -6.45
C GLN A 129 -2.27 21.95 -7.70
N THR A 130 -2.02 21.11 -8.71
CA THR A 130 -2.84 21.06 -9.94
C THR A 130 -4.31 20.78 -9.60
N ARG A 131 -4.57 19.89 -8.64
CA ARG A 131 -5.92 19.56 -8.17
C ARG A 131 -6.58 20.68 -7.35
N ALA A 132 -5.81 21.42 -6.55
CA ALA A 132 -6.30 22.63 -5.89
C ALA A 132 -6.72 23.70 -6.91
N GLN A 133 -5.95 23.89 -7.99
CA GLN A 133 -6.31 24.78 -9.09
C GLN A 133 -7.58 24.31 -9.83
N GLN A 134 -7.69 23.02 -10.16
CA GLN A 134 -8.88 22.46 -10.81
C GLN A 134 -10.15 22.61 -9.97
N LEU A 135 -10.09 22.33 -8.66
CA LEU A 135 -11.21 22.55 -7.74
C LEU A 135 -11.69 24.01 -7.76
N THR A 136 -10.73 24.95 -7.76
CA THR A 136 -11.02 26.40 -7.84
C THR A 136 -11.73 26.76 -9.14
N GLN A 137 -11.30 26.19 -10.27
CA GLN A 137 -11.94 26.35 -11.57
C GLN A 137 -13.35 25.74 -11.63
N LEU A 138 -13.56 24.57 -11.02
CA LEU A 138 -14.88 23.92 -10.90
C LEU A 138 -15.86 24.73 -10.03
N LEU A 139 -15.35 25.47 -9.04
CA LEU A 139 -16.11 26.44 -8.26
C LEU A 139 -16.38 27.76 -9.00
N GLY A 140 -15.93 27.89 -10.25
CA GLY A 140 -16.23 29.03 -11.13
C GLY A 140 -15.21 30.16 -11.12
N TYR A 141 -14.01 29.96 -10.56
CA TYR A 141 -12.95 30.97 -10.51
C TYR A 141 -11.65 30.47 -11.14
N THR A 142 -11.05 31.28 -12.02
CA THR A 142 -9.75 30.99 -12.64
C THR A 142 -8.68 31.78 -11.90
N PRO A 143 -7.87 31.14 -11.02
CA PRO A 143 -6.83 31.83 -10.27
C PRO A 143 -5.59 32.10 -11.14
N GLU A 144 -4.90 33.21 -10.87
CA GLU A 144 -3.59 33.50 -11.49
C GLU A 144 -2.43 32.87 -10.70
N ASP A 145 -2.54 32.76 -9.37
CA ASP A 145 -1.52 32.18 -8.48
C ASP A 145 -2.10 31.41 -7.27
N ASN A 146 -1.24 30.98 -6.34
CA ASN A 146 -1.63 30.27 -5.12
C ASN A 146 -2.30 31.17 -4.06
N ASN A 147 -2.07 32.49 -4.09
CA ASN A 147 -2.75 33.44 -3.20
C ASN A 147 -4.21 33.61 -3.64
N ASP A 148 -4.47 33.70 -4.94
CA ASP A 148 -5.81 33.69 -5.53
C ASP A 148 -6.59 32.43 -5.14
N ILE A 149 -5.96 31.24 -5.26
CA ILE A 149 -6.56 29.97 -4.81
C ILE A 149 -6.92 30.05 -3.32
N TYR A 150 -5.97 30.46 -2.47
CA TYR A 150 -6.19 30.55 -1.02
C TYR A 150 -7.34 31.51 -0.67
N ASN A 151 -7.29 32.75 -1.16
CA ASN A 151 -8.29 33.78 -0.86
C ASN A 151 -9.70 33.34 -1.29
N PHE A 152 -9.83 32.78 -2.50
CA PHE A 152 -11.12 32.31 -3.00
C PHE A 152 -11.66 31.11 -2.21
N LEU A 153 -10.83 30.09 -1.94
CA LEU A 153 -11.28 28.90 -1.20
C LEU A 153 -11.61 29.20 0.27
N MET A 154 -11.02 30.24 0.87
CA MET A 154 -11.36 30.69 2.23
C MET A 154 -12.72 31.40 2.32
N GLU A 155 -13.22 31.97 1.22
CA GLU A 155 -14.58 32.56 1.14
C GLU A 155 -15.64 31.57 0.60
N ALA A 156 -15.21 30.52 -0.10
CA ALA A 156 -16.10 29.51 -0.66
C ALA A 156 -16.80 28.66 0.42
N SER A 157 -18.03 28.18 0.14
CA SER A 157 -18.73 27.31 1.09
C SER A 157 -18.11 25.92 1.14
N ALA A 158 -17.96 25.38 2.36
CA ALA A 158 -17.48 24.02 2.58
C ALA A 158 -18.33 22.96 1.87
N GLU A 159 -19.64 23.21 1.74
CA GLU A 159 -20.57 22.37 0.97
C GLU A 159 -20.20 22.36 -0.53
N ASN A 160 -20.00 23.53 -1.16
CA ASN A 160 -19.65 23.59 -2.58
C ASN A 160 -18.27 22.97 -2.84
N ILE A 161 -17.30 23.20 -1.97
CA ILE A 161 -15.98 22.54 -2.00
C ILE A 161 -16.15 21.01 -1.97
N THR A 162 -16.98 20.51 -1.04
CA THR A 162 -17.22 19.06 -0.84
C THR A 162 -17.97 18.42 -2.02
N ILE A 163 -18.83 19.16 -2.70
CA ILE A 163 -19.56 18.71 -3.90
C ILE A 163 -18.64 18.72 -5.14
N GLN A 164 -17.86 19.78 -5.35
CA GLN A 164 -17.03 19.92 -6.57
C GLN A 164 -15.77 19.05 -6.55
N GLN A 165 -15.28 18.61 -5.38
CA GLN A 165 -14.05 17.81 -5.29
C GLN A 165 -14.11 16.50 -6.09
N SER A 166 -15.28 15.89 -6.26
CA SER A 166 -15.46 14.64 -7.03
C SER A 166 -15.46 14.86 -8.55
N SER A 167 -15.41 16.10 -9.01
CA SER A 167 -15.26 16.46 -10.44
C SER A 167 -13.84 16.89 -10.81
N VAL A 168 -12.91 16.88 -9.85
CA VAL A 168 -11.47 17.09 -10.10
C VAL A 168 -10.93 15.93 -10.93
N ILE A 169 -10.23 16.23 -12.01
CA ILE A 169 -9.83 15.22 -13.00
C ILE A 169 -8.57 14.50 -12.54
N THR A 170 -8.66 13.17 -12.57
CA THR A 170 -7.59 12.22 -12.30
C THR A 170 -7.11 11.64 -13.64
N GLU A 171 -5.80 11.45 -13.82
CA GLU A 171 -5.27 11.00 -15.12
C GLU A 171 -5.43 9.48 -15.33
N ARG A 172 -5.57 8.73 -14.22
CA ARG A 172 -5.78 7.29 -14.18
C ARG A 172 -7.02 6.94 -13.36
N TRP A 173 -7.65 5.81 -13.68
CA TRP A 173 -9.04 5.56 -13.27
C TRP A 173 -9.23 4.59 -12.10
N ALA A 174 -8.15 3.98 -11.60
CA ALA A 174 -8.22 3.07 -10.44
C ALA A 174 -7.20 3.45 -9.36
N SER A 175 -6.00 3.84 -9.78
CA SER A 175 -4.88 4.17 -8.90
C SER A 175 -4.79 5.64 -8.49
N ASP A 176 -5.46 6.53 -9.23
CA ASP A 176 -5.35 7.99 -9.08
C ASP A 176 -6.69 8.65 -8.73
N ASP A 177 -7.76 7.88 -8.57
CA ASP A 177 -9.17 8.32 -8.49
C ASP A 177 -9.51 9.18 -7.25
N LEU A 178 -8.61 9.21 -6.26
CA LEU A 178 -8.75 10.02 -5.05
C LEU A 178 -8.05 11.37 -5.23
N ALA A 179 -8.84 12.42 -5.50
CA ALA A 179 -8.33 13.76 -5.76
C ALA A 179 -7.52 14.37 -4.58
N PHE A 180 -8.00 14.22 -3.34
CA PHE A 180 -7.42 14.88 -2.16
C PHE A 180 -6.93 13.85 -1.15
N VAL A 181 -5.64 13.54 -1.23
CA VAL A 181 -4.93 12.54 -0.40
C VAL A 181 -3.61 13.13 0.14
N PRO A 182 -2.93 12.47 1.09
CA PRO A 182 -1.68 12.97 1.65
C PRO A 182 -0.57 13.26 0.63
N THR A 183 0.25 14.26 0.91
CA THR A 183 1.38 14.69 0.08
C THR A 183 2.57 15.13 0.94
N VAL A 184 3.78 15.21 0.38
CA VAL A 184 4.98 15.63 1.15
C VAL A 184 4.88 17.11 1.55
N GLU A 185 5.26 17.39 2.79
CA GLU A 185 5.45 18.73 3.33
C GLU A 185 6.92 19.16 3.13
N GLY A 186 7.11 20.33 2.51
CA GLY A 186 8.40 21.02 2.52
C GLY A 186 8.77 21.57 3.91
N GLU A 187 9.92 22.24 4.01
CA GLU A 187 10.29 22.95 5.23
C GLU A 187 9.24 24.02 5.57
N SER A 188 8.66 23.95 6.78
CA SER A 188 7.58 24.85 7.19
C SER A 188 8.12 26.24 7.52
N GLU A 189 7.90 27.21 6.63
CA GLU A 189 8.11 28.64 6.93
C GLU A 189 7.24 29.13 8.10
N SER A 190 6.08 28.50 8.31
CA SER A 190 5.11 28.79 9.38
C SER A 190 5.45 28.16 10.75
N GLY A 191 6.57 27.44 10.88
CA GLY A 191 7.02 26.86 12.15
C GLY A 191 6.16 25.70 12.69
N GLY A 192 5.31 25.12 11.84
CA GLY A 192 4.46 23.99 12.17
C GLY A 192 5.24 22.67 12.23
N GLU A 193 4.79 21.75 13.10
CA GLU A 193 5.38 20.42 13.19
C GLU A 193 4.99 19.56 11.98
N ILE A 194 5.94 19.39 11.06
CA ILE A 194 5.82 18.59 9.83
C ILE A 194 5.29 17.18 10.16
N PHE A 195 4.30 16.71 9.40
CA PHE A 195 3.79 15.35 9.54
C PHE A 195 4.51 14.38 8.59
N LEU A 196 4.64 14.72 7.30
CA LEU A 196 5.26 13.89 6.27
C LEU A 196 6.40 14.63 5.54
N SER A 197 7.65 14.43 6.00
CA SER A 197 8.84 15.17 5.51
C SER A 197 9.51 14.60 4.26
N ALA A 198 9.09 13.41 3.82
CA ALA A 198 9.61 12.70 2.64
C ALA A 198 8.54 11.70 2.16
N THR A 199 8.72 11.08 0.99
CA THR A 199 7.74 10.11 0.47
C THR A 199 7.57 8.92 1.43
N PRO A 200 6.41 8.23 1.45
CA PRO A 200 6.22 7.08 2.34
C PRO A 200 7.30 6.00 2.21
N LEU A 201 7.78 5.74 1.00
CA LEU A 201 8.86 4.80 0.73
C LEU A 201 10.20 5.24 1.36
N GLU A 202 10.55 6.52 1.28
CA GLU A 202 11.75 7.08 1.93
C GLU A 202 11.62 7.05 3.46
N MET A 203 10.45 7.35 4.00
CA MET A 203 10.18 7.31 5.44
C MET A 203 10.30 5.87 5.99
N ILE A 204 9.83 4.87 5.23
CA ILE A 204 10.02 3.45 5.54
C ILE A 204 11.50 3.06 5.41
N LYS A 205 12.21 3.46 4.34
CA LYS A 205 13.64 3.16 4.17
C LYS A 205 14.53 3.83 5.24
N ALA A 206 14.11 4.96 5.81
CA ALA A 206 14.83 5.70 6.83
C ALA A 206 14.81 5.04 8.24
N GLY A 207 14.16 3.89 8.43
CA GLY A 207 14.18 3.14 9.68
C GLY A 207 13.40 3.78 10.84
N LYS A 208 12.64 4.85 10.59
CA LYS A 208 11.91 5.63 11.60
C LYS A 208 10.42 5.30 11.58
N PHE A 209 10.05 4.14 12.11
CA PHE A 209 8.65 3.73 12.16
C PHE A 209 8.30 2.94 13.43
N ILE A 210 7.04 3.04 13.84
CA ILE A 210 6.41 2.21 14.86
C ILE A 210 5.86 0.91 14.18
N ARG A 211 5.51 -0.14 14.94
CA ARG A 211 6.15 -1.48 14.76
C ARG A 211 5.19 -2.73 14.79
N LEU A 212 4.24 -2.88 13.83
CA LEU A 212 2.88 -3.45 14.05
C LEU A 212 2.14 -4.10 12.80
N PRO A 213 1.10 -4.99 12.98
CA PRO A 213 0.41 -5.90 11.98
C PRO A 213 -0.70 -5.34 11.02
N TYR A 214 -1.20 -6.18 10.07
CA TYR A 214 -1.88 -5.77 8.79
C TYR A 214 -3.01 -6.70 8.17
N ILE A 215 -4.03 -6.15 7.42
CA ILE A 215 -4.94 -6.84 6.41
C ILE A 215 -5.46 -5.99 5.20
N THR A 216 -6.15 -6.55 4.15
CA THR A 216 -6.86 -5.71 3.11
C THR A 216 -7.94 -6.30 2.13
N ASP A 217 -8.80 -5.43 1.50
CA ASP A 217 -9.55 -5.61 0.19
C ASP A 217 -10.04 -4.27 -0.54
N ASN A 218 -11.18 -4.16 -1.30
CA ASN A 218 -11.32 -3.56 -2.68
C ASN A 218 -12.53 -2.58 -3.09
N ILE A 219 -12.87 -2.36 -4.39
CA ILE A 219 -13.74 -1.28 -5.04
C ILE A 219 -14.73 -1.79 -6.16
N SER A 220 -15.68 -0.94 -6.64
CA SER A 220 -16.91 -1.22 -7.47
C SER A 220 -16.93 -0.93 -9.01
N SER A 221 -18.13 -0.94 -9.65
CA SER A 221 -18.38 -1.57 -10.97
C SER A 221 -18.49 -0.76 -12.30
N ASP A 222 -18.35 0.56 -12.35
CA ASP A 222 -18.59 1.33 -13.61
C ASP A 222 -17.40 1.35 -14.60
N THR A 223 -16.36 0.56 -14.35
CA THR A 223 -15.06 0.67 -15.03
C THR A 223 -14.77 -0.39 -16.09
N LEU A 224 -15.59 -1.44 -16.24
CA LEU A 224 -15.29 -2.61 -17.09
C LEU A 224 -15.02 -2.33 -18.57
N ASP A 225 -15.93 -1.58 -19.21
CA ASP A 225 -15.80 -1.28 -20.63
C ASP A 225 -14.56 -0.42 -20.90
N GLN A 226 -14.20 0.42 -19.94
CA GLN A 226 -12.97 1.21 -20.00
C GLN A 226 -11.73 0.33 -19.78
N LEU A 227 -11.79 -0.63 -18.85
CA LEU A 227 -10.70 -1.57 -18.57
C LEU A 227 -10.41 -2.48 -19.77
N ASN A 228 -11.44 -3.00 -20.42
CA ASN A 228 -11.28 -3.84 -21.62
C ASN A 228 -10.69 -3.06 -22.81
N ASN A 229 -11.01 -1.77 -22.96
CA ASN A 229 -10.59 -0.96 -24.11
C ASN A 229 -9.31 -0.12 -23.86
N LYS A 230 -8.96 0.16 -22.60
CA LYS A 230 -7.90 1.10 -22.19
C LYS A 230 -7.18 0.64 -20.90
N PHE A 231 -6.91 -0.67 -20.80
CA PHE A 231 -6.29 -1.32 -19.64
C PHE A 231 -5.05 -0.58 -19.06
N GLU A 232 -4.25 0.04 -19.94
CA GLU A 232 -3.07 0.83 -19.59
C GLU A 232 -3.35 1.93 -18.53
N ARG A 233 -4.57 2.51 -18.52
CA ARG A 233 -5.00 3.54 -17.56
C ARG A 233 -5.40 2.99 -16.17
N PHE A 234 -5.43 1.67 -16.03
CA PHE A 234 -5.71 0.98 -14.77
C PHE A 234 -4.41 0.55 -14.05
N LEU A 235 -3.26 0.66 -14.71
CA LEU A 235 -1.96 0.38 -14.07
C LEU A 235 -1.68 1.41 -12.95
N PRO A 236 -1.14 0.98 -11.80
CA PRO A 236 -0.70 1.88 -10.73
C PRO A 236 0.18 3.02 -11.25
N TYR A 237 -0.05 4.24 -10.76
CA TYR A 237 0.66 5.42 -11.28
C TYR A 237 2.11 5.49 -10.78
N ASP A 238 2.37 4.97 -9.58
CA ASP A 238 3.67 4.88 -8.92
C ASP A 238 4.64 3.90 -9.62
N LEU A 239 4.18 3.14 -10.61
CA LEU A 239 5.04 2.45 -11.59
C LEU A 239 5.80 3.41 -12.54
N ASN A 240 5.56 4.72 -12.48
CA ASN A 240 6.22 5.76 -13.27
C ASN A 240 6.17 5.50 -14.80
N LEU A 241 5.07 4.91 -15.27
CA LEU A 241 4.84 4.57 -16.67
C LEU A 241 4.17 5.73 -17.43
N THR A 242 4.82 6.26 -18.46
CA THR A 242 4.17 7.20 -19.40
C THR A 242 3.22 6.46 -20.34
N ILE A 243 1.93 6.77 -20.26
CA ILE A 243 0.87 6.16 -21.08
C ILE A 243 1.12 6.39 -22.58
N GLY A 244 0.88 5.37 -23.41
CA GLY A 244 1.11 5.38 -24.85
C GLY A 244 2.53 5.01 -25.28
N THR A 245 3.44 4.70 -24.34
CA THR A 245 4.80 4.23 -24.67
C THR A 245 4.85 2.72 -24.89
N ASN A 246 5.91 2.23 -25.55
CA ASN A 246 6.11 0.80 -25.74
C ASN A 246 6.27 0.07 -24.39
N LYS A 247 6.95 0.68 -23.39
CA LYS A 247 7.10 0.09 -22.06
C LYS A 247 5.75 -0.07 -21.35
N SER A 248 4.94 0.98 -21.31
CA SER A 248 3.63 0.95 -20.66
C SER A 248 2.65 -0.01 -21.35
N GLN A 249 2.69 -0.11 -22.68
CA GLN A 249 1.92 -1.11 -23.43
C GLN A 249 2.38 -2.55 -23.15
N GLN A 250 3.68 -2.80 -23.02
CA GLN A 250 4.21 -4.12 -22.65
C GLN A 250 3.82 -4.53 -21.22
N VAL A 251 3.91 -3.60 -20.26
CA VAL A 251 3.45 -3.84 -18.88
C VAL A 251 1.94 -4.09 -18.86
N ALA A 252 1.15 -3.29 -19.57
CA ALA A 252 -0.29 -3.48 -19.69
C ALA A 252 -0.63 -4.86 -20.26
N ALA A 253 0.08 -5.31 -21.30
CA ALA A 253 -0.11 -6.64 -21.88
C ALA A 253 0.28 -7.77 -20.90
N LEU A 254 1.42 -7.67 -20.23
CA LEU A 254 1.89 -8.66 -19.24
C LEU A 254 0.89 -8.82 -18.08
N VAL A 255 0.49 -7.71 -17.47
CA VAL A 255 -0.49 -7.71 -16.38
C VAL A 255 -1.83 -8.24 -16.89
N ARG A 256 -2.32 -7.77 -18.05
CA ARG A 256 -3.58 -8.26 -18.61
C ARG A 256 -3.57 -9.78 -18.85
N GLU A 257 -2.48 -10.32 -19.40
CA GLU A 257 -2.37 -11.77 -19.63
C GLU A 257 -2.31 -12.56 -18.31
N THR A 258 -1.70 -12.00 -17.27
CA THR A 258 -1.64 -12.62 -15.92
C THR A 258 -3.01 -12.75 -15.25
N TYR A 259 -3.90 -11.76 -15.42
CA TYR A 259 -5.22 -11.74 -14.77
C TYR A 259 -6.37 -12.28 -15.62
N PHE A 260 -6.28 -12.12 -16.94
CA PHE A 260 -7.39 -12.40 -17.86
C PHE A 260 -7.01 -13.36 -18.99
N GLY A 261 -5.71 -13.66 -19.18
CA GLY A 261 -5.25 -14.43 -20.33
C GLY A 261 -5.79 -13.88 -21.65
N ASN A 262 -6.37 -14.79 -22.45
CA ASN A 262 -7.07 -14.47 -23.69
C ASN A 262 -8.55 -14.09 -23.51
N GLU A 263 -9.09 -14.12 -22.28
CA GLU A 263 -10.49 -13.82 -22.01
C GLU A 263 -10.75 -12.32 -21.92
N THR A 264 -12.01 -11.93 -22.13
CA THR A 264 -12.49 -10.58 -21.88
C THR A 264 -12.56 -10.36 -20.37
N ALA A 265 -12.08 -9.22 -19.88
CA ALA A 265 -12.15 -8.92 -18.46
C ALA A 265 -13.62 -8.76 -18.04
N SER A 266 -13.97 -9.34 -16.89
CA SER A 266 -15.32 -9.36 -16.31
C SER A 266 -15.28 -8.75 -14.91
N MET A 267 -16.43 -8.29 -14.35
CA MET A 267 -16.44 -7.67 -13.00
C MET A 267 -15.71 -8.58 -12.02
N ALA A 268 -16.08 -9.86 -12.07
CA ALA A 268 -15.52 -10.96 -11.31
C ALA A 268 -13.99 -11.09 -11.36
N THR A 269 -13.37 -10.92 -12.52
CA THR A 269 -11.92 -11.08 -12.68
C THR A 269 -11.17 -9.78 -12.45
N VAL A 270 -11.83 -8.63 -12.65
CA VAL A 270 -11.28 -7.29 -12.41
C VAL A 270 -11.24 -7.00 -10.92
N GLU A 271 -12.38 -7.08 -10.23
CA GLU A 271 -12.50 -6.76 -8.81
C GLU A 271 -11.68 -7.77 -8.01
N ASN A 272 -12.15 -9.02 -7.91
CA ASN A 272 -11.61 -10.01 -6.95
C ASN A 272 -10.11 -10.35 -7.09
N TYR A 273 -9.48 -9.98 -8.20
CA TYR A 273 -8.08 -10.35 -8.46
C TYR A 273 -7.21 -9.15 -8.84
N PHE A 274 -7.53 -8.43 -9.93
CA PHE A 274 -6.64 -7.37 -10.41
C PHE A 274 -6.65 -6.13 -9.51
N LEU A 275 -7.82 -5.64 -9.09
CA LEU A 275 -7.92 -4.46 -8.22
C LEU A 275 -7.49 -4.78 -6.78
N THR A 276 -7.91 -5.95 -6.24
CA THR A 276 -7.43 -6.46 -4.94
C THR A 276 -5.90 -6.58 -4.91
N ASP A 277 -5.23 -6.97 -5.99
CA ASP A 277 -3.77 -7.02 -6.00
C ASP A 277 -3.13 -5.63 -6.19
N SER A 278 -3.56 -4.89 -7.22
CA SER A 278 -2.88 -3.66 -7.68
C SER A 278 -3.06 -2.44 -6.80
N LEU A 279 -4.22 -2.29 -6.16
CA LEU A 279 -4.52 -1.14 -5.28
C LEU A 279 -4.13 -1.43 -3.82
N ILE A 280 -3.93 -2.69 -3.48
CA ILE A 280 -4.29 -3.23 -2.18
C ILE A 280 -3.21 -4.25 -1.75
N LEU A 281 -3.26 -5.54 -2.13
CA LEU A 281 -2.31 -6.57 -1.64
C LEU A 281 -0.84 -6.25 -1.94
N GLU A 282 -0.53 -5.60 -3.05
CA GLU A 282 0.86 -5.29 -3.37
C GLU A 282 1.44 -4.17 -2.47
N GLY A 283 0.64 -3.16 -2.15
CA GLY A 283 1.01 -2.15 -1.15
C GLY A 283 1.30 -2.79 0.22
N VAL A 284 0.59 -3.87 0.56
CA VAL A 284 0.86 -4.69 1.76
C VAL A 284 2.20 -5.37 1.69
N HIS A 285 2.41 -6.15 0.62
CA HIS A 285 3.57 -7.00 0.49
C HIS A 285 4.84 -6.16 0.49
N ARG A 286 4.84 -5.02 -0.23
CA ARG A 286 5.92 -4.03 -0.18
C ARG A 286 6.15 -3.51 1.24
N THR A 287 5.11 -3.05 1.94
CA THR A 287 5.26 -2.55 3.32
C THR A 287 5.79 -3.63 4.28
N VAL A 288 5.26 -4.86 4.24
CA VAL A 288 5.74 -5.98 5.07
C VAL A 288 7.20 -6.32 4.74
N ASN A 289 7.55 -6.45 3.45
CA ASN A 289 8.90 -6.79 3.00
C ASN A 289 9.92 -5.72 3.43
N PHE A 290 9.62 -4.43 3.22
CA PHE A 290 10.51 -3.35 3.66
C PHE A 290 10.64 -3.29 5.18
N ARG A 291 9.54 -3.45 5.92
CA ARG A 291 9.55 -3.41 7.38
C ARG A 291 10.29 -4.59 8.01
N LEU A 292 10.25 -5.77 7.39
CA LEU A 292 11.11 -6.90 7.74
C LEU A 292 12.60 -6.56 7.53
N ARG A 293 12.97 -6.10 6.32
CA ARG A 293 14.36 -5.73 5.97
C ARG A 293 14.96 -4.66 6.90
N TYR A 294 14.16 -3.67 7.31
CA TYR A 294 14.59 -2.58 8.18
C TYR A 294 14.30 -2.83 9.68
N ASN A 295 14.27 -4.09 10.11
CA ASN A 295 14.28 -4.53 11.52
C ASN A 295 13.07 -4.04 12.36
N SER A 296 11.88 -4.32 11.83
CA SER A 296 10.63 -4.23 12.60
C SER A 296 10.50 -5.35 13.65
N PRO A 297 9.86 -5.09 14.79
CA PRO A 297 9.31 -6.08 15.72
C PRO A 297 8.21 -6.93 15.10
N PRO A 298 7.65 -7.89 15.85
CA PRO A 298 6.58 -8.78 15.44
C PRO A 298 5.49 -8.11 14.59
N ILE A 299 5.57 -8.35 13.28
CA ILE A 299 4.48 -8.11 12.33
C ILE A 299 3.70 -9.41 12.26
N PHE A 300 2.38 -9.30 12.30
CA PHE A 300 1.45 -10.40 12.03
C PHE A 300 0.63 -10.00 10.80
N VAL A 301 0.32 -10.98 9.95
CA VAL A 301 -0.51 -10.78 8.76
C VAL A 301 -1.71 -11.71 8.91
N TYR A 302 -2.91 -11.23 8.59
CA TYR A 302 -4.07 -12.10 8.47
C TYR A 302 -4.70 -11.98 7.06
N GLN A 303 -5.64 -12.85 6.75
CA GLN A 303 -6.55 -12.75 5.61
C GLN A 303 -7.95 -13.02 6.16
N PHE A 304 -8.93 -12.20 5.81
CA PHE A 304 -10.31 -12.39 6.22
C PHE A 304 -11.02 -12.95 5.00
N SER A 305 -11.44 -14.20 5.08
CA SER A 305 -12.04 -14.94 3.96
C SER A 305 -13.42 -15.53 4.33
N TYR A 306 -13.88 -15.27 5.54
CA TYR A 306 -15.20 -15.70 6.02
C TYR A 306 -16.34 -14.95 5.32
N GLN A 307 -17.04 -15.68 4.45
CA GLN A 307 -18.23 -15.19 3.77
C GLN A 307 -19.48 -15.34 4.65
N GLY A 308 -19.79 -14.31 5.44
CA GLY A 308 -20.97 -14.28 6.31
C GLY A 308 -21.88 -13.06 6.08
N ARG A 309 -23.13 -13.17 6.56
CA ARG A 309 -24.23 -12.24 6.24
C ARG A 309 -24.06 -10.82 6.77
N LEU A 310 -23.09 -10.56 7.64
CA LEU A 310 -22.87 -9.23 8.23
C LEU A 310 -22.01 -8.30 7.37
N GLY A 311 -21.25 -8.83 6.41
CA GLY A 311 -20.29 -8.04 5.63
C GLY A 311 -20.93 -6.84 4.92
N LEU A 312 -20.21 -5.71 4.89
CA LEU A 312 -20.64 -4.49 4.21
C LEU A 312 -21.03 -4.74 2.75
N THR A 313 -20.34 -5.69 2.10
CA THR A 313 -20.62 -6.19 0.76
C THR A 313 -22.06 -6.67 0.59
N ASN A 314 -22.57 -7.42 1.57
CA ASN A 314 -23.96 -7.89 1.60
C ASN A 314 -24.94 -6.74 1.91
N PHE A 315 -24.55 -5.80 2.76
CA PHE A 315 -25.37 -4.64 3.13
C PHE A 315 -25.63 -3.72 1.93
N PHE A 316 -24.61 -3.39 1.13
CA PHE A 316 -24.75 -2.57 -0.07
C PHE A 316 -25.40 -3.30 -1.25
N HIS A 317 -25.88 -4.54 -1.05
CA HIS A 317 -26.50 -5.39 -2.06
C HIS A 317 -25.64 -5.62 -3.31
N TYR A 318 -24.31 -5.57 -3.16
CA TYR A 318 -23.43 -6.00 -4.23
C TYR A 318 -23.62 -7.51 -4.44
N ASN A 319 -24.16 -7.88 -5.60
CA ASN A 319 -24.57 -9.24 -5.90
C ASN A 319 -23.37 -10.12 -6.33
N PHE A 320 -22.34 -10.19 -5.47
CA PHE A 320 -21.13 -10.97 -5.72
C PHE A 320 -21.44 -12.46 -5.70
N THR A 321 -21.19 -13.13 -6.81
CA THR A 321 -21.36 -14.59 -6.95
C THR A 321 -20.07 -15.38 -6.62
N PHE A 322 -19.14 -14.78 -5.87
CA PHE A 322 -17.78 -15.29 -5.65
C PHE A 322 -17.55 -15.68 -4.19
N PRO A 323 -16.74 -16.73 -3.93
CA PRO A 323 -16.41 -17.16 -2.59
C PRO A 323 -15.38 -16.22 -1.94
N GLY A 324 -15.62 -15.81 -0.69
CA GLY A 324 -14.71 -14.96 0.08
C GLY A 324 -15.43 -13.81 0.78
N ALA A 325 -14.64 -12.84 1.25
CA ALA A 325 -15.12 -11.61 1.87
C ALA A 325 -14.61 -10.40 1.06
N GLY A 326 -15.42 -9.34 0.99
CA GLY A 326 -15.06 -8.09 0.32
C GLY A 326 -14.55 -7.01 1.28
N HIS A 327 -14.29 -5.82 0.73
CA HIS A 327 -13.80 -4.65 1.46
C HIS A 327 -14.58 -4.32 2.73
N GLY A 328 -13.87 -4.19 3.84
CA GLY A 328 -14.43 -3.88 5.15
C GLY A 328 -15.47 -4.88 5.68
N ASP A 329 -15.66 -6.06 5.05
CA ASP A 329 -16.56 -7.09 5.59
C ASP A 329 -16.15 -7.53 6.99
N ASP A 330 -14.84 -7.49 7.30
CA ASP A 330 -14.27 -7.85 8.60
C ASP A 330 -14.69 -6.88 9.72
N ILE A 331 -15.03 -5.63 9.39
CA ILE A 331 -15.48 -4.59 10.33
C ILE A 331 -16.82 -4.92 10.96
N SER A 332 -17.73 -5.54 10.22
CA SER A 332 -19.01 -5.99 10.75
C SER A 332 -18.91 -7.15 11.77
N TYR A 333 -17.70 -7.71 11.96
CA TYR A 333 -17.39 -8.70 13.00
C TYR A 333 -16.63 -8.11 14.19
N LEU A 334 -16.30 -6.81 14.14
CA LEU A 334 -15.70 -6.05 15.24
C LEU A 334 -16.67 -5.01 15.82
N PHE A 335 -17.49 -4.38 14.98
CA PHE A 335 -18.43 -3.34 15.36
C PHE A 335 -19.88 -3.76 15.10
N THR A 336 -20.78 -3.27 15.95
CA THR A 336 -22.22 -3.29 15.67
C THR A 336 -22.58 -2.07 14.81
N SER A 337 -23.43 -2.24 13.80
CA SER A 337 -23.97 -1.14 13.00
C SER A 337 -25.47 -0.95 13.25
N SER A 338 -26.04 0.18 12.77
CA SER A 338 -27.50 0.38 12.68
C SER A 338 -28.19 -0.64 11.75
N SER A 339 -27.42 -1.36 10.95
CA SER A 339 -27.86 -2.30 9.93
C SER A 339 -27.70 -3.76 10.35
N ASN A 340 -27.33 -4.01 11.61
CA ASN A 340 -27.16 -5.36 12.13
C ASN A 340 -28.45 -6.19 12.06
N ILE A 341 -28.31 -7.43 11.62
CA ILE A 341 -29.39 -8.42 11.57
C ILE A 341 -29.43 -9.29 12.83
N GLU A 342 -30.57 -9.89 13.12
CA GLU A 342 -30.70 -10.89 14.18
C GLU A 342 -29.95 -12.20 13.79
N LEU A 343 -29.13 -12.70 14.71
CA LEU A 343 -28.32 -13.91 14.55
C LEU A 343 -28.86 -15.03 15.44
N GLN A 344 -28.87 -16.25 14.92
CA GLN A 344 -29.19 -17.45 15.70
C GLN A 344 -28.04 -17.75 16.67
N SER A 345 -28.35 -18.21 17.87
CA SER A 345 -27.38 -18.36 18.98
C SER A 345 -26.21 -19.34 18.72
N ASN A 346 -26.26 -20.09 17.62
CA ASN A 346 -25.24 -21.05 17.19
C ASN A 346 -24.71 -20.75 15.76
N SER A 347 -24.91 -19.54 15.25
CA SER A 347 -24.48 -19.17 13.90
C SER A 347 -22.96 -18.99 13.80
N THR A 348 -22.39 -19.25 12.62
CA THR A 348 -20.94 -19.08 12.41
C THR A 348 -20.52 -17.62 12.45
N GLU A 349 -21.44 -16.66 12.23
CA GLU A 349 -21.16 -15.24 12.40
C GLU A 349 -20.85 -14.89 13.86
N LEU A 350 -21.60 -15.43 14.84
CA LEU A 350 -21.31 -15.21 16.27
C LEU A 350 -19.96 -15.79 16.68
N THR A 351 -19.62 -16.98 16.16
CA THR A 351 -18.29 -17.58 16.37
C THR A 351 -17.18 -16.72 15.75
N THR A 352 -17.43 -16.12 14.59
CA THR A 352 -16.46 -15.23 13.91
C THR A 352 -16.32 -13.89 14.66
N ILE A 353 -17.41 -13.31 15.17
CA ILE A 353 -17.37 -12.13 16.06
C ILE A 353 -16.48 -12.40 17.27
N ASP A 354 -16.72 -13.49 18.03
CA ASP A 354 -15.93 -13.74 19.23
C ASP A 354 -14.44 -14.00 18.91
N ARG A 355 -14.13 -14.70 17.81
CA ARG A 355 -12.75 -14.87 17.33
C ARG A 355 -12.09 -13.54 16.98
N MET A 356 -12.73 -12.71 16.16
CA MET A 356 -12.23 -11.39 15.73
C MET A 356 -11.99 -10.46 16.93
N VAL A 357 -13.01 -10.29 17.78
CA VAL A 357 -12.93 -9.45 18.97
C VAL A 357 -11.87 -9.98 19.96
N THR A 358 -11.74 -11.30 20.12
CA THR A 358 -10.71 -11.90 20.98
C THR A 358 -9.30 -11.65 20.42
N LEU A 359 -9.06 -11.89 19.13
CA LEU A 359 -7.77 -11.62 18.47
C LEU A 359 -7.34 -10.14 18.62
N TRP A 360 -8.25 -9.20 18.37
CA TRP A 360 -7.95 -7.75 18.43
C TRP A 360 -7.69 -7.29 19.85
N THR A 361 -8.46 -7.79 20.82
CA THR A 361 -8.31 -7.37 22.22
C THR A 361 -7.15 -8.09 22.91
N ASN A 362 -6.80 -9.33 22.53
CA ASN A 362 -5.55 -9.99 22.92
C ASN A 362 -4.35 -9.20 22.41
N PHE A 363 -4.36 -8.81 21.12
CA PHE A 363 -3.32 -7.97 20.54
C PHE A 363 -3.17 -6.65 21.30
N ALA A 364 -4.29 -5.93 21.53
CA ALA A 364 -4.28 -4.67 22.25
C ALA A 364 -3.73 -4.81 23.68
N LYS A 365 -4.06 -5.92 24.38
CA LYS A 365 -3.63 -6.27 25.74
C LYS A 365 -2.23 -6.89 25.84
N ALA A 366 -1.48 -6.98 24.74
CA ALA A 366 -0.15 -7.61 24.70
C ALA A 366 -0.12 -9.10 25.11
N ARG A 367 -1.24 -9.81 24.94
CA ARG A 367 -1.36 -11.24 25.27
C ARG A 367 -0.85 -12.10 24.12
N ASP A 368 -0.77 -13.41 24.35
CA ASP A 368 -0.74 -14.37 23.24
C ASP A 368 -2.00 -14.15 22.39
N LEU A 369 -1.85 -14.06 21.07
CA LEU A 369 -2.98 -13.84 20.17
C LEU A 369 -3.94 -15.03 20.20
N GLY A 370 -3.40 -16.23 20.39
CA GLY A 370 -4.17 -17.45 20.60
C GLY A 370 -4.79 -17.58 21.99
N GLU A 371 -4.65 -16.64 22.92
CA GLU A 371 -5.22 -16.81 24.27
C GLU A 371 -6.77 -16.93 24.20
N GLY A 372 -7.29 -18.11 24.58
CA GLY A 372 -8.72 -18.45 24.46
C GLY A 372 -9.14 -19.06 23.12
N LEU A 373 -8.21 -19.25 22.18
CA LEU A 373 -8.40 -19.86 20.88
C LEU A 373 -7.45 -21.07 20.73
N ASP A 374 -7.86 -22.14 20.04
CA ASP A 374 -6.96 -23.26 19.74
C ASP A 374 -6.07 -22.89 18.52
N LEU A 375 -5.20 -21.91 18.73
CA LEU A 375 -4.43 -21.23 17.68
C LEU A 375 -3.02 -20.90 18.19
N THR A 376 -2.01 -21.14 17.34
CA THR A 376 -0.68 -20.56 17.50
C THR A 376 -0.39 -19.67 16.30
N TRP A 377 -0.33 -18.36 16.52
CA TRP A 377 -0.08 -17.37 15.46
C TRP A 377 1.24 -16.65 15.74
N GLU A 378 2.29 -17.09 15.04
CA GLU A 378 3.63 -16.50 15.10
C GLU A 378 3.73 -15.26 14.20
N PRO A 379 4.63 -14.30 14.51
CA PRO A 379 4.92 -13.20 13.60
C PRO A 379 5.61 -13.67 12.33
N VAL A 380 5.53 -12.85 11.28
CA VAL A 380 6.24 -13.11 10.01
C VAL A 380 7.73 -12.89 10.17
N GLU A 381 8.50 -13.76 9.52
CA GLU A 381 9.95 -13.67 9.39
C GLU A 381 10.34 -13.61 7.91
N GLU A 382 11.51 -13.05 7.58
CA GLU A 382 12.02 -13.03 6.21
C GLU A 382 12.17 -14.44 5.61
N SER A 383 12.59 -15.42 6.41
CA SER A 383 12.68 -16.83 6.03
C SER A 383 11.34 -17.59 6.03
N LYS A 384 10.29 -17.04 6.64
CA LYS A 384 9.01 -17.73 6.88
C LYS A 384 7.88 -16.70 6.99
N GLN A 385 7.41 -16.20 5.85
CA GLN A 385 6.22 -15.36 5.80
C GLN A 385 4.95 -16.21 5.86
N THR A 386 4.12 -16.00 6.88
CA THR A 386 2.83 -16.65 7.10
C THR A 386 1.71 -15.64 7.28
N TYR A 387 0.46 -16.06 7.16
CA TYR A 387 -0.70 -15.27 7.56
C TYR A 387 -1.73 -16.15 8.26
N LEU A 388 -2.54 -15.55 9.13
CA LEU A 388 -3.73 -16.19 9.69
C LEU A 388 -4.91 -16.03 8.72
N ASP A 389 -5.37 -17.11 8.11
CA ASP A 389 -6.66 -17.13 7.43
C ASP A 389 -7.80 -17.22 8.46
N ILE A 390 -8.67 -16.22 8.46
CA ILE A 390 -9.88 -16.12 9.27
C ILE A 390 -11.07 -16.47 8.38
N ASN A 391 -11.45 -17.74 8.39
CA ASN A 391 -12.64 -18.26 7.74
C ASN A 391 -13.59 -18.86 8.81
N THR A 392 -14.46 -19.78 8.38
CA THR A 392 -15.26 -20.68 9.23
C THR A 392 -14.39 -21.42 10.25
N ASP A 393 -13.12 -21.64 9.92
CA ASP A 393 -12.05 -22.06 10.82
C ASP A 393 -10.87 -21.09 10.76
N LEU A 394 -10.02 -21.10 11.80
CA LEU A 394 -8.78 -20.34 11.85
C LEU A 394 -7.63 -21.21 11.36
N SER A 395 -6.83 -20.76 10.40
CA SER A 395 -5.68 -21.53 9.92
C SER A 395 -4.47 -20.66 9.57
N VAL A 396 -3.27 -21.07 9.99
CA VAL A 396 -2.04 -20.36 9.60
C VAL A 396 -1.53 -20.90 8.27
N GLN A 397 -1.47 -20.02 7.28
CA GLN A 397 -1.12 -20.30 5.89
C GLN A 397 0.22 -19.65 5.51
N ASN A 398 0.78 -20.02 4.36
CA ASN A 398 2.05 -19.49 3.86
C ASN A 398 1.82 -18.31 2.90
N LEU A 399 2.32 -17.12 3.25
CA LEU A 399 2.12 -15.89 2.49
C LEU A 399 2.86 -15.90 1.13
N LEU A 400 3.98 -16.61 1.02
CA LEU A 400 4.70 -16.80 -0.25
C LEU A 400 3.94 -17.72 -1.23
N LYS A 401 2.93 -18.46 -0.74
CA LYS A 401 2.05 -19.30 -1.56
C LYS A 401 0.71 -18.63 -1.88
N LEU A 402 0.45 -17.43 -1.38
CA LEU A 402 -0.72 -16.64 -1.74
C LEU A 402 -0.50 -16.10 -3.17
N HIS A 403 -1.11 -16.77 -4.14
CA HIS A 403 -1.13 -16.40 -5.56
C HIS A 403 0.26 -16.10 -6.19
N PRO A 404 1.17 -17.10 -6.23
CA PRO A 404 2.58 -16.89 -6.55
C PRO A 404 2.84 -16.32 -7.95
N GLU A 405 2.03 -16.67 -8.96
CA GLU A 405 2.19 -16.15 -10.33
C GLU A 405 1.82 -14.66 -10.41
N ARG A 406 0.72 -14.27 -9.75
CA ARG A 406 0.26 -12.87 -9.66
C ARG A 406 1.31 -12.02 -8.93
N ARG A 407 1.75 -12.51 -7.77
CA ARG A 407 2.80 -11.88 -6.96
C ARG A 407 4.12 -11.70 -7.71
N ALA A 408 4.59 -12.72 -8.44
CA ALA A 408 5.84 -12.65 -9.18
C ALA A 408 5.86 -11.55 -10.27
N VAL A 409 4.70 -11.19 -10.82
CA VAL A 409 4.58 -10.07 -11.77
C VAL A 409 4.70 -8.73 -11.06
N TRP A 410 4.08 -8.55 -9.88
CA TRP A 410 4.22 -7.31 -9.12
C TRP A 410 5.62 -7.15 -8.50
N ASP A 411 6.19 -8.21 -7.92
CA ASP A 411 7.58 -8.23 -7.44
C ASP A 411 8.55 -7.80 -8.57
N LEU A 412 8.31 -8.23 -9.81
CA LEU A 412 9.08 -7.78 -10.99
C LEU A 412 8.84 -6.30 -11.31
N LEU A 413 7.59 -5.85 -11.41
CA LEU A 413 7.26 -4.47 -11.80
C LEU A 413 7.75 -3.43 -10.78
N TYR A 414 7.61 -3.72 -9.48
CA TYR A 414 8.08 -2.84 -8.44
C TYR A 414 9.58 -2.96 -8.18
N SER A 415 10.28 -4.02 -8.62
CA SER A 415 11.74 -4.11 -8.45
C SER A 415 12.49 -2.90 -9.03
N GLU A 416 12.08 -2.40 -10.20
CA GLU A 416 12.65 -1.19 -10.83
C GLU A 416 12.30 0.12 -10.11
N VAL A 417 11.15 0.16 -9.43
CA VAL A 417 10.65 1.34 -8.69
C VAL A 417 11.29 1.42 -7.31
N ASP A 418 11.30 0.29 -6.61
CA ASP A 418 11.76 0.15 -5.24
C ASP A 418 13.28 0.17 -5.14
N ASN A 419 14.00 -0.33 -6.15
CA ASN A 419 15.44 -0.25 -6.28
C ASN A 419 15.80 0.24 -7.69
N PRO A 420 15.97 1.56 -7.92
CA PRO A 420 16.26 2.14 -9.24
C PRO A 420 17.68 1.85 -9.76
N VAL A 421 18.32 0.79 -9.26
CA VAL A 421 19.58 0.25 -9.78
C VAL A 421 19.26 -0.61 -11.01
N LEU A 422 20.08 -0.50 -12.05
CA LEU A 422 19.77 -0.97 -13.40
C LEU A 422 19.59 -2.49 -13.51
N ILE A 423 18.35 -3.00 -13.41
CA ILE A 423 18.03 -4.42 -13.64
C ILE A 423 18.03 -4.72 -15.15
N ILE A 424 19.16 -5.22 -15.66
CA ILE A 424 19.28 -5.61 -17.08
C ILE A 424 18.59 -6.97 -17.32
N SER A 425 17.30 -6.93 -17.63
CA SER A 425 16.52 -8.10 -18.05
C SER A 425 16.76 -8.43 -19.53
N TYR A 426 17.57 -9.45 -19.83
CA TYR A 426 17.74 -9.96 -21.20
C TYR A 426 16.80 -11.15 -21.50
N PRO A 427 15.88 -11.06 -22.49
CA PRO A 427 15.09 -12.20 -22.93
C PRO A 427 15.94 -13.14 -23.79
N LEU A 428 16.49 -14.20 -23.16
CA LEU A 428 17.16 -15.29 -23.88
C LEU A 428 16.12 -16.21 -24.53
N GLN A 429 15.93 -16.10 -25.85
CA GLN A 429 15.17 -17.09 -26.62
C GLN A 429 15.96 -18.39 -26.77
N TRP A 430 15.53 -19.43 -26.06
CA TRP A 430 16.04 -20.80 -26.26
C TRP A 430 15.27 -21.49 -27.39
N PRO A 431 15.91 -22.31 -28.27
CA PRO A 431 15.26 -22.92 -29.43
C PRO A 431 14.07 -23.85 -29.17
N HIS A 432 13.77 -24.18 -27.90
CA HIS A 432 12.80 -25.24 -27.52
C HIS A 432 11.80 -24.83 -26.41
N GLY A 433 11.47 -23.54 -26.30
CA GLY A 433 10.23 -23.11 -25.63
C GLY A 433 10.23 -23.02 -24.10
N LEU A 434 11.36 -23.27 -23.43
CA LEU A 434 11.55 -22.92 -22.02
C LEU A 434 11.96 -21.45 -21.88
N ARG A 435 11.34 -20.74 -20.93
CA ARG A 435 11.74 -19.39 -20.48
C ARG A 435 12.35 -19.49 -19.09
N ALA A 436 13.46 -18.79 -18.85
CA ALA A 436 14.02 -18.58 -17.53
C ALA A 436 14.58 -17.16 -17.46
N ASN A 437 14.29 -16.45 -16.36
CA ASN A 437 14.81 -15.11 -16.12
C ASN A 437 16.11 -15.24 -15.34
N LEU A 438 17.20 -14.67 -15.86
CA LEU A 438 18.46 -14.53 -15.12
C LEU A 438 18.43 -13.18 -14.40
N VAL A 439 18.31 -13.20 -13.07
CA VAL A 439 18.43 -12.00 -12.24
C VAL A 439 19.90 -11.88 -11.80
N LEU A 440 20.53 -10.76 -12.15
CA LEU A 440 21.86 -10.39 -11.66
C LEU A 440 21.69 -9.10 -10.85
N ASP A 441 21.88 -9.24 -9.53
CA ASP A 441 21.87 -8.12 -8.60
C ASP A 441 23.25 -7.45 -8.60
N TRP A 442 23.31 -6.16 -8.96
CA TRP A 442 24.57 -5.44 -9.15
C TRP A 442 24.50 -4.02 -8.65
N THR A 443 25.30 -3.73 -7.62
CA THR A 443 25.71 -2.38 -7.25
C THR A 443 27.19 -2.22 -7.60
N ALA A 444 27.58 -1.12 -8.26
CA ALA A 444 28.99 -0.78 -8.38
C ALA A 444 29.24 0.72 -8.43
N GLU A 445 30.36 1.08 -7.82
CA GLU A 445 31.24 2.14 -8.29
C GLU A 445 32.38 1.46 -9.09
N ASP A 446 32.60 1.89 -10.33
CA ASP A 446 33.72 1.65 -11.26
C ASP A 446 34.56 0.34 -11.21
N GLY A 447 34.56 -0.42 -12.32
CA GLY A 447 35.56 -1.46 -12.58
C GLY A 447 35.49 -2.12 -13.97
N GLU A 448 36.66 -2.30 -14.63
CA GLU A 448 36.78 -3.03 -15.91
C GLU A 448 36.98 -4.55 -15.70
N ILE A 449 36.50 -5.36 -16.66
CA ILE A 449 36.68 -6.83 -16.68
C ILE A 449 37.21 -7.26 -18.06
N GLY A 450 38.30 -8.05 -18.08
CA GLY A 450 38.86 -8.65 -19.30
C GLY A 450 38.95 -10.18 -19.20
N VAL A 451 38.61 -10.89 -20.29
CA VAL A 451 38.65 -12.36 -20.35
C VAL A 451 39.23 -12.84 -21.71
N GLN A 452 40.14 -13.81 -21.65
CA GLN A 452 40.49 -14.70 -22.78
C GLN A 452 40.11 -16.13 -22.41
N SER A 453 39.62 -16.92 -23.37
CA SER A 453 39.10 -18.28 -23.12
C SER A 453 39.79 -19.36 -23.98
N GLN A 454 39.77 -20.59 -23.47
CA GLN A 454 39.99 -21.84 -24.22
C GLN A 454 39.05 -22.93 -23.68
N PRO A 455 38.68 -23.96 -24.48
CA PRO A 455 37.62 -24.91 -24.11
C PRO A 455 38.01 -25.88 -22.98
N GLY A 456 37.02 -26.32 -22.19
CA GLY A 456 37.11 -27.52 -21.35
C GLY A 456 37.52 -27.32 -19.88
N ARG A 457 37.31 -26.15 -19.28
CA ARG A 457 37.50 -25.94 -17.83
C ARG A 457 36.27 -25.34 -17.15
N VAL A 458 36.12 -25.65 -15.86
CA VAL A 458 35.27 -24.90 -14.93
C VAL A 458 35.86 -23.50 -14.78
N HIS A 459 35.05 -22.46 -14.97
CA HIS A 459 35.47 -21.08 -14.80
C HIS A 459 35.05 -20.59 -13.41
N GLU A 460 36.03 -20.32 -12.55
CA GLU A 460 35.80 -19.65 -11.26
C GLU A 460 35.80 -18.13 -11.47
N PHE A 461 34.70 -17.47 -11.11
CA PHE A 461 34.62 -16.01 -11.06
C PHE A 461 35.01 -15.53 -9.66
N ALA A 462 36.02 -14.67 -9.58
CA ALA A 462 36.52 -14.10 -8.35
C ALA A 462 36.44 -12.57 -8.40
N PHE A 463 35.41 -12.02 -7.77
CA PHE A 463 35.25 -10.58 -7.60
C PHE A 463 36.25 -10.08 -6.55
N LYS A 464 37.05 -9.08 -6.92
CA LYS A 464 38.05 -8.46 -6.04
C LYS A 464 37.71 -7.00 -5.84
N GLU A 465 37.27 -6.69 -4.63
CA GLU A 465 37.44 -5.35 -4.08
C GLU A 465 38.65 -5.39 -3.13
N SER A 466 39.53 -4.38 -3.22
CA SER A 466 40.63 -4.09 -2.27
C SER A 466 41.43 -5.29 -1.69
N GLY A 467 41.60 -6.36 -2.46
CA GLY A 467 42.48 -7.48 -2.12
C GLY A 467 41.88 -8.65 -1.33
N LYS A 468 40.56 -8.71 -1.12
CA LYS A 468 39.87 -9.89 -0.55
C LYS A 468 38.71 -10.36 -1.45
N PRO A 469 38.52 -11.67 -1.67
CA PRO A 469 37.36 -12.17 -2.42
C PRO A 469 36.10 -12.09 -1.54
N PHE A 470 35.04 -11.43 -2.04
CA PHE A 470 33.79 -11.26 -1.28
C PHE A 470 32.73 -12.33 -1.61
N TRP A 471 32.66 -12.81 -2.86
CA TRP A 471 31.78 -13.91 -3.26
C TRP A 471 32.45 -14.88 -4.25
N LYS A 472 31.99 -16.14 -4.23
CA LYS A 472 32.35 -17.19 -5.19
C LYS A 472 31.06 -17.84 -5.69
N THR A 473 30.82 -17.79 -7.00
CA THR A 473 29.70 -18.47 -7.65
C THR A 473 30.22 -19.46 -8.68
N THR A 474 29.45 -20.54 -8.93
CA THR A 474 29.83 -21.63 -9.83
C THR A 474 28.72 -21.81 -10.87
N LEU A 475 29.00 -21.40 -12.11
CA LEU A 475 28.12 -21.70 -13.24
C LEU A 475 28.49 -23.09 -13.79
N SER A 476 27.55 -24.03 -13.73
CA SER A 476 27.71 -25.36 -14.35
C SER A 476 26.80 -25.44 -15.58
N ILE A 477 27.40 -25.50 -16.77
CA ILE A 477 26.67 -25.71 -18.03
C ILE A 477 26.73 -27.21 -18.35
N SER A 478 25.60 -27.90 -18.27
CA SER A 478 25.49 -29.32 -18.64
C SER A 478 25.08 -29.47 -20.11
N ASP A 479 26.09 -29.79 -20.92
CA ASP A 479 26.03 -30.31 -22.29
C ASP A 479 25.67 -29.36 -23.45
N ARG A 480 26.62 -29.30 -24.39
CA ARG A 480 26.63 -28.66 -25.74
C ARG A 480 26.81 -27.14 -25.85
N ASP A 481 27.43 -26.76 -26.96
CA ASP A 481 28.09 -25.48 -27.19
C ASP A 481 27.13 -24.28 -27.20
N VAL A 482 27.36 -23.33 -26.30
CA VAL A 482 26.69 -22.02 -26.28
C VAL A 482 27.74 -20.93 -26.27
N ASN A 483 27.75 -20.10 -27.32
CA ASN A 483 28.54 -18.85 -27.32
C ASN A 483 27.75 -17.77 -26.59
N LEU A 484 28.27 -17.32 -25.46
CA LEU A 484 27.69 -16.26 -24.63
C LEU A 484 28.40 -14.94 -24.95
N TYR A 485 27.68 -14.00 -25.56
CA TYR A 485 28.16 -12.63 -25.79
C TYR A 485 27.51 -11.70 -24.76
N LEU A 486 28.33 -11.11 -23.89
CA LEU A 486 27.90 -10.07 -22.94
C LEU A 486 28.35 -8.72 -23.51
N LEU A 487 27.41 -7.83 -23.83
CA LEU A 487 27.68 -6.52 -24.40
C LEU A 487 27.11 -5.44 -23.48
N ILE A 488 28.00 -4.76 -22.76
CA ILE A 488 27.63 -3.59 -21.94
C ILE A 488 27.94 -2.34 -22.77
N ILE A 489 26.91 -1.58 -23.14
CA ILE A 489 27.05 -0.26 -23.75
C ILE A 489 26.51 0.77 -22.76
N GLY A 490 27.41 1.54 -22.15
CA GLY A 490 27.07 2.84 -21.57
C GLY A 490 27.26 3.93 -22.64
N SER A 491 26.29 4.82 -22.80
CA SER A 491 26.47 5.98 -23.68
C SER A 491 25.62 7.18 -23.25
N LEU A 492 26.30 8.21 -22.75
CA LEU A 492 25.91 9.62 -22.94
C LEU A 492 27.07 10.55 -22.58
N ILE A 493 27.96 10.80 -23.56
CA ILE A 493 28.78 12.03 -23.60
C ILE A 493 28.66 12.62 -24.99
N TYR A 494 28.08 13.82 -25.06
CA TYR A 494 28.13 14.69 -26.23
C TYR A 494 29.42 15.51 -26.14
N CYS A 495 30.34 15.36 -27.10
CA CYS A 495 31.40 16.34 -27.33
C CYS A 495 31.89 16.27 -28.79
N GLU A 496 32.05 17.43 -29.42
CA GLU A 496 32.51 17.57 -30.81
C GLU A 496 34.03 17.37 -30.96
N ASN A 497 34.46 17.28 -32.23
CA ASN A 497 35.83 17.41 -32.75
C ASN A 497 36.81 16.22 -32.64
N SER A 498 36.73 15.42 -33.71
CA SER A 498 37.84 15.20 -34.67
C SER A 498 39.17 14.58 -34.18
N SER A 499 39.44 13.39 -34.74
CA SER A 499 40.57 13.10 -35.64
C SER A 499 41.49 11.90 -35.28
N HIS A 500 41.67 11.06 -36.30
CA HIS A 500 42.82 10.18 -36.60
C HIS A 500 43.17 8.91 -35.78
N LEU A 501 42.93 7.79 -36.48
CA LEU A 501 43.93 6.75 -36.88
C LEU A 501 44.34 5.63 -35.91
N SER A 502 43.82 4.44 -36.24
CA SER A 502 44.52 3.16 -36.49
C SER A 502 45.47 2.56 -35.44
N GLY A 503 45.18 1.30 -35.10
CA GLY A 503 46.05 0.36 -34.38
C GLY A 503 45.40 -1.01 -34.31
#